data_AF-A0A254QQD4-F1
#
_entry.id   AF-A0A254QQD4-F1
#
_cell.length_a   1.000
_cell.length_b   1.000
_cell.length_c   1.000
_cell.angle_alpha   90.00
_cell.angle_beta   90.00
_cell.angle_gamma   90.00
#
_symmetry.space_group_name_H-M   'P 1'
#
loop_
_entity.id
_entity.type
_entity.pdbx_description
1 polymer ?
#
loop_
_entity_poly.entity_id
_entity_poly.type
_entity_poly.pdbx_seq_one_letter_code
_entity_poly.pdbx_strand_id
1 'polypeptide(L)'
;MYKRQIESLNKKSLIDIHQLPSDHEALAAFEGLEAIEQAKCLVLDLPSSFDEYVKTLSKSLRYDVRRINGKALKEKGATVEWVTAETVDKFADAFFHLHKLRWKQRGLPGAFFGKAERFQRDWLRTAAEQNKLWMNLLIADGNPVGCVYAMRHEQTCYFYQAGMDPAASSLSPGTVLVAQTILRAIEEGCTEFDFMRGDEPYKRRWKPTRERTNFRIIMPPQSALTKAGYAWNKAAWRVESTVRERVEGKSLRNPKPQS
;
A
#
# COMPACT_ATOMS: atom_id res chain seq x y z
N MET A 1 -10.89 -22.95 9.59
CA MET A 1 -10.95 -22.33 10.94
C MET A 1 -12.00 -21.22 11.03
N TYR A 2 -12.05 -20.30 10.06
CA TYR A 2 -12.97 -19.16 10.03
C TYR A 2 -14.47 -19.50 10.05
N LYS A 3 -14.90 -20.55 9.32
CA LYS A 3 -16.31 -20.95 9.23
C LYS A 3 -16.95 -21.23 10.60
N ARG A 4 -16.26 -21.95 11.50
CA ARG A 4 -16.75 -22.23 12.87
C ARG A 4 -16.82 -20.98 13.74
N GLN A 5 -15.89 -20.04 13.59
CA GLN A 5 -15.94 -18.75 14.32
C GLN A 5 -17.10 -17.89 13.83
N ILE A 6 -17.35 -17.86 12.51
CA ILE A 6 -18.49 -17.14 11.91
C ILE A 6 -19.82 -17.78 12.34
N GLU A 7 -19.90 -19.11 12.34
CA GLU A 7 -21.08 -19.87 12.79
C GLU A 7 -21.36 -19.69 14.30
N SER A 8 -20.33 -19.40 15.11
CA SER A 8 -20.47 -19.13 16.55
C SER A 8 -20.97 -17.71 16.88
N LEU A 9 -21.02 -16.81 15.89
CA LEU A 9 -21.51 -15.44 16.10
C LEU A 9 -23.04 -15.45 16.20
N ASN A 10 -23.53 -14.93 17.32
CA ASN A 10 -24.94 -14.97 17.73
C ASN A 10 -25.87 -14.36 16.65
N LYS A 11 -27.13 -14.82 16.55
CA LYS A 11 -28.15 -14.41 15.55
C LYS A 11 -28.48 -12.89 15.51
N LYS A 12 -27.84 -12.09 16.38
CA LYS A 12 -28.00 -10.63 16.53
C LYS A 12 -26.81 -9.83 16.00
N SER A 13 -25.72 -10.47 15.59
CA SER A 13 -24.48 -9.77 15.19
C SER A 13 -24.48 -9.46 13.69
N LEU A 14 -24.31 -8.18 13.33
CA LEU A 14 -23.97 -7.79 11.97
C LEU A 14 -22.47 -7.99 11.78
N ILE A 15 -22.10 -8.72 10.74
CA ILE A 15 -20.70 -8.86 10.35
C ILE A 15 -20.48 -7.98 9.13
N ASP A 16 -19.46 -7.13 9.18
CA ASP A 16 -19.05 -6.27 8.09
C ASP A 16 -17.56 -6.49 7.82
N ILE A 17 -17.28 -7.24 6.77
CA ILE A 17 -15.93 -7.60 6.38
C ILE A 17 -15.51 -6.69 5.26
N HIS A 18 -14.37 -6.03 5.43
CA HIS A 18 -13.78 -5.14 4.45
C HIS A 18 -12.49 -5.74 3.88
N GLN A 19 -12.19 -5.38 2.64
CA GLN A 19 -10.94 -5.71 1.94
C GLN A 19 -10.67 -7.22 1.85
N LEU A 20 -11.71 -8.05 1.79
CA LEU A 20 -11.57 -9.50 1.62
C LEU A 20 -11.14 -9.79 0.17
N PRO A 21 -9.95 -10.37 -0.07
CA PRO A 21 -9.48 -10.55 -1.43
C PRO A 21 -10.23 -11.65 -2.18
N SER A 22 -10.38 -11.49 -3.51
CA SER A 22 -11.14 -12.37 -4.41
C SER A 22 -10.70 -13.82 -4.44
N ASP A 23 -9.45 -14.08 -4.05
CA ASP A 23 -8.80 -15.39 -4.00
C ASP A 23 -8.69 -15.95 -2.56
N HIS A 24 -9.25 -15.26 -1.56
CA HIS A 24 -9.16 -15.69 -0.16
C HIS A 24 -10.19 -16.78 0.19
N GLU A 25 -9.75 -17.86 0.83
CA GLU A 25 -10.60 -19.03 1.16
C GLU A 25 -11.88 -18.69 1.95
N ALA A 26 -11.82 -17.67 2.81
CA ALA A 26 -12.96 -17.24 3.61
C ALA A 26 -14.14 -16.73 2.77
N LEU A 27 -13.97 -16.39 1.49
CA LEU A 27 -15.09 -16.03 0.61
C LEU A 27 -16.16 -17.12 0.53
N ALA A 28 -15.76 -18.39 0.57
CA ALA A 28 -16.69 -19.52 0.56
C ALA A 28 -17.63 -19.52 1.77
N ALA A 29 -17.24 -18.91 2.90
CA ALA A 29 -18.10 -18.78 4.07
C ALA A 29 -19.24 -17.76 3.89
N PHE A 30 -19.20 -16.97 2.81
CA PHE A 30 -20.14 -15.89 2.51
C PHE A 30 -20.89 -16.08 1.19
N GLU A 31 -20.88 -17.30 0.66
CA GLU A 31 -21.59 -17.64 -0.56
C GLU A 31 -23.09 -17.28 -0.46
N GLY A 32 -23.62 -16.69 -1.53
CA GLY A 32 -25.02 -16.21 -1.58
C GLY A 32 -25.24 -14.81 -0.97
N LEU A 33 -24.23 -14.20 -0.34
CA LEU A 33 -24.27 -12.79 0.05
C LEU A 33 -23.76 -11.89 -1.08
N GLU A 34 -24.28 -10.66 -1.13
CA GLU A 34 -23.79 -9.64 -2.07
C GLU A 34 -22.35 -9.23 -1.72
N ALA A 35 -21.43 -9.47 -2.64
CA ALA A 35 -20.05 -8.98 -2.56
C ALA A 35 -19.94 -7.62 -3.24
N ILE A 36 -19.59 -6.59 -2.48
CA ILE A 36 -19.43 -5.22 -2.98
C ILE A 36 -17.95 -4.99 -3.29
N GLU A 37 -17.62 -4.71 -4.55
CA GLU A 37 -16.24 -4.36 -4.92
C GLU A 37 -15.79 -3.08 -4.19
N GLN A 38 -14.64 -3.15 -3.51
CA GLN A 38 -14.05 -2.00 -2.80
C GLN A 38 -12.79 -1.47 -3.44
N ALA A 39 -12.00 -2.34 -4.05
CA ALA A 39 -10.71 -1.97 -4.59
C ALA A 39 -10.18 -3.01 -5.57
N LYS A 40 -9.42 -2.52 -6.55
CA LYS A 40 -8.49 -3.31 -7.34
C LYS A 40 -7.09 -3.18 -6.72
N CYS A 41 -6.41 -4.30 -6.57
CA CYS A 41 -5.03 -4.42 -6.08
C CYS A 41 -4.18 -5.01 -7.20
N LEU A 42 -3.06 -4.36 -7.52
CA LEU A 42 -2.14 -4.84 -8.55
C LEU A 42 -1.09 -5.73 -7.90
N VAL A 43 -0.92 -6.95 -8.42
CA VAL A 43 0.00 -7.93 -7.84
C VAL A 43 1.03 -8.33 -8.88
N LEU A 44 2.29 -8.35 -8.46
CA LEU A 44 3.42 -8.84 -9.23
C LEU A 44 3.85 -10.19 -8.65
N ASP A 45 3.75 -11.24 -9.46
CA ASP A 45 4.39 -12.52 -9.16
C ASP A 45 5.90 -12.36 -9.35
N LEU A 46 6.64 -12.58 -8.28
CA LEU A 46 8.07 -12.37 -8.24
C LEU A 46 8.80 -13.57 -8.85
N PRO A 47 9.69 -13.36 -9.85
CA PRO A 47 10.51 -14.44 -10.39
C PRO A 47 11.61 -14.84 -9.40
N SER A 48 12.33 -15.92 -9.74
CA SER A 48 13.43 -16.45 -8.94
C SER A 48 14.62 -15.50 -8.77
N SER A 49 14.76 -14.49 -9.62
CA SER A 49 15.87 -13.54 -9.54
C SER A 49 15.48 -12.12 -9.97
N PHE A 50 16.15 -11.13 -9.39
CA PHE A 50 15.94 -9.73 -9.75
C PHE A 50 16.32 -9.45 -11.20
N ASP A 51 17.33 -10.14 -11.74
CA ASP A 51 17.73 -9.98 -13.14
C ASP A 51 16.66 -10.48 -14.13
N GLU A 52 15.97 -11.58 -13.81
CA GLU A 52 14.81 -12.03 -14.57
C GLU A 52 13.67 -11.01 -14.51
N TYR A 53 13.39 -10.48 -13.31
CA TYR A 53 12.38 -9.43 -13.15
C TYR A 53 12.71 -8.21 -14.01
N VAL A 54 13.94 -7.70 -13.93
CA VAL A 54 14.37 -6.53 -14.70
C VAL A 54 14.16 -6.74 -16.18
N LYS A 55 14.38 -7.95 -16.74
CA LYS A 55 14.15 -8.21 -18.18
C LYS A 55 12.70 -7.96 -18.62
N THR A 56 11.72 -8.12 -17.72
CA THR A 56 10.28 -7.90 -18.02
C THR A 56 9.89 -6.41 -18.11
N LEU A 57 10.67 -5.52 -17.49
CA LEU A 57 10.36 -4.09 -17.41
C LEU A 57 10.58 -3.38 -18.75
N SER A 58 10.00 -2.18 -18.93
CA SER A 58 10.23 -1.38 -20.16
C SER A 58 11.70 -0.95 -20.28
N LYS A 59 12.16 -0.63 -21.51
CA LYS A 59 13.56 -0.19 -21.75
C LYS A 59 13.98 0.98 -20.84
N SER A 60 13.11 1.97 -20.68
CA SER A 60 13.35 3.14 -19.82
C SER A 60 13.40 2.73 -18.34
N LEU A 61 12.43 1.97 -17.84
CA LEU A 61 12.44 1.57 -16.44
C LEU A 61 13.61 0.63 -16.10
N ARG A 62 14.00 -0.27 -17.02
CA ARG A 62 15.22 -1.10 -16.86
C ARG A 62 16.47 -0.25 -16.68
N TYR A 63 16.59 0.82 -17.47
CA TYR A 63 17.72 1.72 -17.36
C TYR A 63 17.76 2.38 -15.98
N ASP A 64 16.62 2.87 -15.48
CA ASP A 64 16.52 3.48 -14.15
C ASP A 64 16.83 2.46 -13.04
N VAL A 65 16.23 1.26 -13.11
CA VAL A 65 16.36 0.20 -12.11
C VAL A 65 17.80 -0.31 -12.02
N ARG A 66 18.53 -0.44 -13.13
CA ARG A 66 19.95 -0.85 -13.09
C ARG A 66 20.86 0.16 -12.39
N ARG A 67 20.41 1.41 -12.27
CA ARG A 67 21.15 2.51 -11.64
C ARG A 67 20.80 2.72 -10.17
N ILE A 68 19.98 1.86 -9.58
CA ILE A 68 19.66 1.92 -8.14
C ILE A 68 20.77 1.35 -7.25
N ASN A 69 21.88 0.89 -7.85
CA ASN A 69 23.02 0.39 -7.09
C ASN A 69 23.62 1.52 -6.24
N GLY A 70 24.20 1.14 -5.09
CA GLY A 70 24.71 2.10 -4.13
C GLY A 70 25.79 3.03 -4.68
N LYS A 71 26.56 2.63 -5.70
CA LYS A 71 27.60 3.47 -6.30
C LYS A 71 26.99 4.64 -7.10
N ALA A 72 26.05 4.35 -8.01
CA ALA A 72 25.42 5.36 -8.84
C ALA A 72 24.55 6.36 -8.04
N LEU A 73 23.98 5.93 -6.91
CA LEU A 73 23.29 6.83 -5.98
C LEU A 73 24.29 7.69 -5.20
N LYS A 74 25.40 7.12 -4.71
CA LYS A 74 26.45 7.88 -3.99
C LYS A 74 27.09 8.95 -4.86
N GLU A 75 27.31 8.67 -6.15
CA GLU A 75 27.79 9.68 -7.13
C GLU A 75 26.83 10.88 -7.27
N LYS A 76 25.56 10.70 -6.91
CA LYS A 76 24.53 11.75 -6.84
C LYS A 76 24.30 12.30 -5.43
N GLY A 77 25.18 12.00 -4.47
CA GLY A 77 25.05 12.43 -3.08
C GLY A 77 23.90 11.74 -2.32
N ALA A 78 23.45 10.56 -2.77
CA ALA A 78 22.31 9.87 -2.20
C ALA A 78 22.62 8.43 -1.75
N THR A 79 21.90 7.96 -0.73
CA THR A 79 21.98 6.59 -0.20
C THR A 79 20.59 6.06 0.17
N VAL A 80 20.44 4.74 0.18
CA VAL A 80 19.23 4.10 0.69
C VAL A 80 19.52 3.53 2.08
N GLU A 81 18.69 3.90 3.05
CA GLU A 81 18.72 3.35 4.40
C GLU A 81 17.49 2.45 4.61
N TRP A 82 17.68 1.33 5.31
CA TRP A 82 16.61 0.42 5.70
C TRP A 82 16.33 0.52 7.20
N VAL A 83 15.06 0.39 7.56
CA VAL A 83 14.62 0.48 8.95
C VAL A 83 15.15 -0.69 9.78
N THR A 84 15.46 -0.39 11.03
CA THR A 84 15.75 -1.35 12.10
C THR A 84 14.88 -1.03 13.31
N ALA A 85 14.86 -1.90 14.32
CA ALA A 85 14.14 -1.64 15.56
C ALA A 85 14.63 -0.36 16.25
N GLU A 86 15.93 -0.07 16.18
CA GLU A 86 16.55 1.11 16.80
C GLU A 86 16.28 2.39 16.02
N THR A 87 16.05 2.29 14.71
CA THR A 87 15.88 3.46 13.83
C THR A 87 14.42 3.74 13.47
N VAL A 88 13.48 2.90 13.92
CA VAL A 88 12.07 2.94 13.53
C VAL A 88 11.40 4.30 13.77
N ASP A 89 11.72 4.97 14.87
CA ASP A 89 11.13 6.28 15.19
C ASP A 89 11.62 7.37 14.23
N LYS A 90 12.92 7.38 13.86
CA LYS A 90 13.48 8.26 12.81
C LYS A 90 12.79 8.02 11.47
N PHE A 91 12.56 6.76 11.12
CA PHE A 91 11.89 6.36 9.89
C PHE A 91 10.41 6.78 9.88
N ALA A 92 9.73 6.63 11.01
CA ALA A 92 8.35 7.08 11.18
C ALA A 92 8.24 8.61 11.00
N ASP A 93 9.13 9.38 11.62
CA ASP A 93 9.16 10.84 11.49
C ASP A 93 9.36 11.27 10.03
N ALA A 94 10.32 10.67 9.34
CA ALA A 94 10.56 10.92 7.93
C ALA A 94 9.33 10.56 7.08
N PHE A 95 8.70 9.40 7.34
CA PHE A 95 7.50 8.97 6.65
C PHE A 95 6.35 9.97 6.80
N PHE A 96 6.01 10.38 8.03
CA PHE A 96 4.90 11.32 8.25
C PHE A 96 5.19 12.69 7.64
N HIS A 97 6.44 13.15 7.71
CA HIS A 97 6.86 14.39 7.06
C HIS A 97 6.67 14.34 5.54
N LEU A 98 7.26 13.34 4.87
CA LEU A 98 7.20 13.17 3.42
C LEU A 98 5.77 12.90 2.93
N HIS A 99 4.98 12.16 3.71
CA HIS A 99 3.57 11.94 3.43
C HIS A 99 2.80 13.27 3.49
N LYS A 100 3.03 14.10 4.50
CA LYS A 100 2.38 15.42 4.63
C LYS A 100 2.75 16.36 3.48
N LEU A 101 4.02 16.40 3.04
CA LEU A 101 4.44 17.21 1.88
C LEU A 101 3.65 16.86 0.62
N ARG A 102 3.52 15.56 0.33
CA ARG A 102 2.76 15.07 -0.83
C ARG A 102 1.28 15.46 -0.78
N TRP A 103 0.66 15.38 0.40
CA TRP A 103 -0.76 15.73 0.57
C TRP A 103 -1.00 17.24 0.54
N LYS A 104 -0.08 18.04 1.10
CA LYS A 104 -0.12 19.50 0.99
C LYS A 104 -0.11 19.95 -0.48
N GLN A 105 0.73 19.33 -1.32
CA GLN A 105 0.75 19.62 -2.76
C GLN A 105 -0.60 19.32 -3.45
N ARG A 106 -1.36 18.37 -2.92
CA ARG A 106 -2.70 17.99 -3.42
C ARG A 106 -3.84 18.81 -2.81
N GLY A 107 -3.56 19.72 -1.88
CA GLY A 107 -4.57 20.50 -1.18
C GLY A 107 -5.47 19.67 -0.27
N LEU A 108 -5.00 18.51 0.19
CA LEU A 108 -5.76 17.58 1.04
C LEU A 108 -5.10 17.45 2.40
N PRO A 109 -5.86 17.17 3.47
CA PRO A 109 -5.34 17.23 4.83
C PRO A 109 -4.28 16.14 5.09
N GLY A 110 -4.49 14.91 4.61
CA GLY A 110 -3.65 13.76 4.97
C GLY A 110 -4.51 12.61 5.48
N ALA A 111 -3.92 11.43 5.64
CA ALA A 111 -4.59 10.26 6.21
C ALA A 111 -4.26 10.02 7.70
N PHE A 112 -3.18 10.62 8.20
CA PHE A 112 -2.67 10.39 9.55
C PHE A 112 -2.84 11.63 10.41
N PHE A 113 -3.85 11.61 11.28
CA PHE A 113 -4.09 12.67 12.26
C PHE A 113 -4.51 12.10 13.61
N GLY A 114 -4.06 12.74 14.69
CA GLY A 114 -4.49 12.41 16.05
C GLY A 114 -4.22 10.95 16.42
N LYS A 115 -5.28 10.20 16.72
CA LYS A 115 -5.19 8.78 17.13
C LYS A 115 -4.58 7.89 16.04
N ALA A 116 -4.76 8.22 14.76
CA ALA A 116 -4.25 7.42 13.65
C ALA A 116 -2.71 7.45 13.56
N GLU A 117 -2.08 8.60 13.84
CA GLU A 117 -0.62 8.70 13.85
C GLU A 117 -0.02 7.88 15.00
N ARG A 118 -0.58 8.00 16.21
CA ARG A 118 -0.11 7.22 17.37
C ARG A 118 -0.21 5.72 17.14
N PHE A 119 -1.38 5.25 16.69
CA PHE A 119 -1.56 3.85 16.32
C PHE A 119 -0.52 3.40 15.29
N GLN A 120 -0.27 4.23 14.27
CA GLN A 120 0.69 3.91 13.23
C GLN A 120 2.12 3.82 13.77
N ARG A 121 2.52 4.68 14.72
CA ARG A 121 3.83 4.60 15.38
C ARG A 121 3.97 3.34 16.23
N ASP A 122 2.96 3.00 17.02
CA ASP A 122 2.96 1.80 17.85
C ASP A 122 3.05 0.52 16.99
N TRP A 123 2.32 0.50 15.87
CA TRP A 123 2.43 -0.57 14.88
C TRP A 123 3.82 -0.66 14.25
N LEU A 124 4.41 0.46 13.83
CA LEU A 124 5.73 0.46 13.20
C LEU A 124 6.79 -0.13 14.13
N ARG A 125 6.78 0.26 15.42
CA ARG A 125 7.69 -0.32 16.43
C ARG A 125 7.50 -1.82 16.57
N THR A 126 6.26 -2.26 16.78
CA THR A 126 5.91 -3.68 16.91
C THR A 126 6.32 -4.48 15.67
N ALA A 127 6.07 -3.94 14.47
CA ALA A 127 6.40 -4.59 13.21
C ALA A 127 7.91 -4.64 12.95
N ALA A 128 8.67 -3.63 13.38
CA ALA A 128 10.13 -3.63 13.31
C ALA A 128 10.73 -4.70 14.23
N GLU A 129 10.28 -4.77 15.48
CA GLU A 129 10.70 -5.80 16.46
C GLU A 129 10.41 -7.23 15.96
N GLN A 130 9.33 -7.41 15.20
CA GLN A 130 8.94 -8.70 14.62
C GLN A 130 9.55 -8.98 13.25
N ASN A 131 10.46 -8.13 12.74
CA ASN A 131 11.03 -8.21 11.39
C ASN A 131 9.98 -8.26 10.26
N LYS A 132 8.80 -7.69 10.49
CA LYS A 132 7.69 -7.59 9.52
C LYS A 132 7.67 -6.25 8.79
N LEU A 133 8.35 -5.23 9.32
CA LEU A 133 8.41 -3.90 8.73
C LEU A 133 9.51 -3.81 7.67
N TRP A 134 9.12 -3.53 6.42
CA TRP A 134 10.03 -3.29 5.32
C TRP A 134 9.91 -1.83 4.87
N MET A 135 10.54 -0.95 5.62
CA MET A 135 10.58 0.47 5.31
C MET A 135 12.00 0.90 4.88
N ASN A 136 12.09 1.70 3.84
CA ASN A 136 13.35 2.30 3.39
C ASN A 136 13.20 3.80 3.14
N LEU A 137 14.31 4.52 3.31
CA LEU A 137 14.43 5.94 3.01
C LEU A 137 15.48 6.16 1.93
N LEU A 138 15.21 7.11 1.03
CA LEU A 138 16.24 7.72 0.22
C LEU A 138 16.75 8.94 0.96
N ILE A 139 18.03 8.95 1.30
CA ILE A 139 18.72 10.06 1.94
C ILE A 139 19.53 10.79 0.86
N ALA A 140 19.39 12.11 0.78
CA ALA A 140 20.20 12.97 -0.08
C ALA A 140 20.70 14.16 0.74
N ASP A 141 22.00 14.44 0.69
CA ASP A 141 22.64 15.50 1.47
C ASP A 141 22.27 15.45 2.97
N GLY A 142 22.21 14.24 3.53
CA GLY A 142 21.84 13.98 4.92
C GLY A 142 20.36 14.04 5.26
N ASN A 143 19.48 14.36 4.30
CA ASN A 143 18.04 14.53 4.52
C ASN A 143 17.20 13.42 3.87
N PRO A 144 16.16 12.90 4.53
CA PRO A 144 15.20 11.99 3.90
C PRO A 144 14.39 12.72 2.82
N VAL A 145 14.53 12.27 1.57
CA VAL A 145 13.82 12.83 0.40
C VAL A 145 12.80 11.86 -0.21
N GLY A 146 12.79 10.61 0.23
CA GLY A 146 11.83 9.61 -0.17
C GLY A 146 11.67 8.52 0.88
N CYS A 147 10.49 7.91 0.92
CA CYS A 147 10.16 6.80 1.80
C CYS A 147 9.26 5.80 1.06
N VAL A 148 9.57 4.52 1.20
CA VAL A 148 8.60 3.43 0.97
C VAL A 148 8.36 2.73 2.28
N TYR A 149 7.09 2.55 2.60
CA TYR A 149 6.61 1.77 3.71
C TYR A 149 5.91 0.53 3.15
N ALA A 150 6.58 -0.61 3.26
CA ALA A 150 6.06 -1.93 2.97
C ALA A 150 6.09 -2.83 4.21
N MET A 151 5.42 -3.97 4.11
CA MET A 151 5.38 -5.01 5.15
C MET A 151 5.53 -6.38 4.52
N ARG A 152 6.16 -7.30 5.23
CA ARG A 152 6.18 -8.72 4.86
C ARG A 152 5.17 -9.49 5.70
N HIS A 153 4.37 -10.28 5.03
CA HIS A 153 3.58 -11.34 5.67
C HIS A 153 3.68 -12.59 4.81
N GLU A 154 4.12 -13.69 5.41
CA GLU A 154 4.45 -14.93 4.72
C GLU A 154 5.42 -14.69 3.53
N GLN A 155 5.03 -15.12 2.33
CA GLN A 155 5.81 -14.96 1.09
C GLN A 155 5.37 -13.73 0.27
N THR A 156 4.67 -12.78 0.89
CA THR A 156 4.16 -11.59 0.21
C THR A 156 4.72 -10.31 0.82
N CYS A 157 5.22 -9.42 -0.04
CA CYS A 157 5.56 -8.05 0.29
C CYS A 157 4.38 -7.12 -0.07
N TYR A 158 3.82 -6.42 0.92
CA TYR A 158 2.71 -5.48 0.76
C TYR A 158 3.23 -4.04 0.74
N PHE A 159 3.12 -3.36 -0.40
CA PHE A 159 3.49 -1.95 -0.58
C PHE A 159 2.38 -1.04 -0.05
N TYR A 160 2.47 -0.66 1.22
CA TYR A 160 1.39 0.06 1.89
C TYR A 160 1.32 1.53 1.52
N GLN A 161 2.42 2.27 1.69
CA GLN A 161 2.45 3.71 1.43
C GLN A 161 3.83 4.16 0.94
N ALA A 162 3.85 5.33 0.30
CA ALA A 162 5.09 6.01 -0.07
C ALA A 162 4.95 7.53 0.07
N GLY A 163 6.06 8.17 0.42
CA GLY A 163 6.20 9.62 0.52
C GLY A 163 7.45 10.07 -0.23
N MET A 164 7.42 11.27 -0.80
CA MET A 164 8.59 11.84 -1.47
C MET A 164 8.53 13.36 -1.42
N ASP A 165 9.70 13.96 -1.36
CA ASP A 165 9.88 15.39 -1.58
C ASP A 165 9.82 15.68 -3.08
N PRO A 166 8.85 16.49 -3.57
CA PRO A 166 8.79 16.89 -4.97
C PRO A 166 10.07 17.55 -5.49
N ALA A 167 10.82 18.25 -4.62
CA ALA A 167 12.08 18.92 -5.00
C ALA A 167 13.18 17.90 -5.36
N ALA A 168 13.09 16.66 -4.86
CA ALA A 168 14.07 15.60 -5.12
C ALA A 168 13.72 14.73 -6.34
N SER A 169 12.81 15.17 -7.21
CA SER A 169 12.35 14.39 -8.38
C SER A 169 13.48 13.95 -9.32
N SER A 170 14.57 14.71 -9.42
CA SER A 170 15.78 14.38 -10.20
C SER A 170 16.49 13.10 -9.73
N LEU A 171 16.33 12.73 -8.46
CA LEU A 171 16.84 11.47 -7.89
C LEU A 171 15.89 10.30 -8.12
N SER A 172 14.67 10.56 -8.60
CA SER A 172 13.60 9.57 -8.77
C SER A 172 13.34 8.69 -7.54
N PRO A 173 13.04 9.28 -6.35
CA PRO A 173 12.96 8.54 -5.10
C PRO A 173 11.99 7.35 -5.16
N GLY A 174 10.82 7.54 -5.76
CA GLY A 174 9.84 6.46 -5.94
C GLY A 174 10.36 5.29 -6.77
N THR A 175 11.12 5.54 -7.84
CA THR A 175 11.70 4.47 -8.66
C THR A 175 12.78 3.72 -7.89
N VAL A 176 13.68 4.45 -7.24
CA VAL A 176 14.79 3.86 -6.48
C VAL A 176 14.27 2.97 -5.35
N LEU A 177 13.38 3.50 -4.53
CA LEU A 177 12.91 2.83 -3.32
C LEU A 177 11.99 1.64 -3.62
N VAL A 178 11.09 1.76 -4.62
CA VAL A 178 10.27 0.61 -5.03
C VAL A 178 11.13 -0.50 -5.62
N ALA A 179 12.11 -0.18 -6.46
CA ALA A 179 12.99 -1.19 -7.03
C ALA A 179 13.82 -1.90 -5.95
N GLN A 180 14.36 -1.16 -4.98
CA GLN A 180 15.05 -1.73 -3.81
C GLN A 180 14.12 -2.62 -2.97
N THR A 181 12.84 -2.26 -2.86
CA THR A 181 11.86 -3.09 -2.15
C THR A 181 11.56 -4.38 -2.89
N ILE A 182 11.43 -4.34 -4.22
CA ILE A 182 11.23 -5.54 -5.03
C ILE A 182 12.47 -6.43 -5.02
N LEU A 183 13.67 -5.84 -5.11
CA LEU A 183 14.94 -6.56 -4.98
C LEU A 183 14.99 -7.33 -3.66
N ARG A 184 14.78 -6.63 -2.53
CA ARG A 184 14.73 -7.25 -1.21
C ARG A 184 13.67 -8.34 -1.13
N ALA A 185 12.49 -8.12 -1.70
CA ALA A 185 11.43 -9.13 -1.73
C ALA A 185 11.88 -10.42 -2.39
N ILE A 186 12.54 -10.33 -3.54
CA ILE A 186 13.07 -11.50 -4.24
C ILE A 186 14.19 -12.16 -3.44
N GLU A 187 15.16 -11.39 -2.95
CA GLU A 187 16.31 -11.90 -2.20
C GLU A 187 15.89 -12.59 -0.89
N GLU A 188 14.82 -12.13 -0.26
CA GLU A 188 14.29 -12.68 1.00
C GLU A 188 13.20 -13.75 0.79
N GLY A 189 12.99 -14.19 -0.46
CA GLY A 189 12.15 -15.33 -0.80
C GLY A 189 10.64 -15.06 -0.84
N CYS A 190 10.22 -13.81 -1.09
CA CYS A 190 8.82 -13.53 -1.40
C CYS A 190 8.49 -13.99 -2.83
N THR A 191 7.31 -14.55 -3.00
CA THR A 191 6.74 -14.94 -4.30
C THR A 191 5.77 -13.88 -4.85
N GLU A 192 5.30 -12.97 -4.01
CA GLU A 192 4.38 -11.90 -4.39
C GLU A 192 4.85 -10.52 -3.92
N PHE A 193 4.63 -9.52 -4.77
CA PHE A 193 4.66 -8.11 -4.42
C PHE A 193 3.29 -7.49 -4.70
N ASP A 194 2.54 -7.20 -3.64
CA ASP A 194 1.20 -6.62 -3.72
C ASP A 194 1.31 -5.09 -3.59
N PHE A 195 0.95 -4.35 -4.65
CA PHE A 195 0.93 -2.89 -4.66
C PHE A 195 -0.23 -2.29 -3.85
N MET A 196 -1.01 -3.14 -3.20
CA MET A 196 -2.23 -2.85 -2.47
C MET A 196 -3.25 -2.08 -3.30
N ARG A 197 -4.33 -1.65 -2.65
CA ARG A 197 -5.44 -0.94 -3.26
C ARG A 197 -5.00 0.23 -4.12
N GLY A 198 -5.63 0.34 -5.28
CA GLY A 198 -5.53 1.45 -6.20
C GLY A 198 -4.95 1.01 -7.54
N ASP A 199 -5.53 1.54 -8.60
CA ASP A 199 -5.13 1.28 -9.98
C ASP A 199 -4.38 2.49 -10.58
N GLU A 200 -3.37 2.97 -9.85
CA GLU A 200 -2.63 4.15 -10.28
C GLU A 200 -1.63 3.81 -11.40
N PRO A 201 -1.48 4.69 -12.42
CA PRO A 201 -0.58 4.44 -13.56
C PRO A 201 0.87 4.13 -13.16
N TYR A 202 1.36 4.71 -12.07
CA TYR A 202 2.73 4.46 -11.60
C TYR A 202 2.93 3.05 -11.07
N LYS A 203 1.89 2.32 -10.63
CA LYS A 203 1.99 0.92 -10.22
C LYS A 203 2.09 0.01 -11.45
N ARG A 204 1.30 0.30 -12.49
CA ARG A 204 1.29 -0.45 -13.76
C ARG A 204 2.63 -0.46 -14.48
N ARG A 205 3.48 0.55 -14.29
CA ARG A 205 4.84 0.57 -14.88
C ARG A 205 5.72 -0.59 -14.39
N TRP A 206 5.45 -1.11 -13.20
CA TRP A 206 6.16 -2.24 -12.58
C TRP A 206 5.67 -3.60 -13.05
N LYS A 207 4.85 -3.64 -14.11
CA LYS A 207 4.40 -4.86 -14.78
C LYS A 207 3.78 -5.88 -13.82
N PRO A 208 2.77 -5.48 -13.01
CA PRO A 208 2.00 -6.46 -12.25
C PRO A 208 1.47 -7.54 -13.21
N THR A 209 1.51 -8.79 -12.77
CA THR A 209 1.15 -9.96 -13.55
C THR A 209 -0.35 -10.27 -13.43
N ARG A 210 -0.98 -9.84 -12.34
CA ARG A 210 -2.41 -10.03 -12.09
C ARG A 210 -3.04 -8.87 -11.35
N GLU A 211 -4.38 -8.85 -11.39
CA GLU A 211 -5.22 -7.93 -10.65
C GLU A 211 -6.05 -8.74 -9.66
N ARG A 212 -6.11 -8.29 -8.40
CA ARG A 212 -6.91 -8.90 -7.33
C ARG A 212 -8.00 -7.92 -6.92
N THR A 213 -9.24 -8.38 -6.83
CA THR A 213 -10.37 -7.54 -6.40
C THR A 213 -10.64 -7.78 -4.93
N ASN A 214 -10.66 -6.72 -4.15
CA ASN A 214 -11.01 -6.76 -2.74
C ASN A 214 -12.49 -6.41 -2.58
N PHE A 215 -13.20 -7.25 -1.84
CA PHE A 215 -14.63 -7.13 -1.59
C PHE A 215 -14.94 -6.65 -0.18
N ARG A 216 -16.12 -6.04 -0.03
CA ARG A 216 -16.84 -5.90 1.23
C ARG A 216 -18.00 -6.87 1.23
N ILE A 217 -18.19 -7.55 2.34
CA ILE A 217 -19.31 -8.44 2.55
C ILE A 217 -19.98 -8.03 3.86
N ILE A 218 -21.27 -7.75 3.79
CA ILE A 218 -22.08 -7.46 4.96
C ILE A 218 -23.05 -8.63 5.15
N MET A 219 -22.90 -9.34 6.26
CA MET A 219 -23.84 -10.39 6.67
C MET A 219 -24.85 -9.78 7.65
N PRO A 220 -26.13 -9.63 7.25
CA PRO A 220 -27.14 -9.12 8.13
C PRO A 220 -27.53 -10.19 9.18
N PRO A 221 -27.80 -9.80 10.44
CA PRO A 221 -28.57 -10.62 11.38
C PRO A 221 -29.93 -10.98 10.81
N GLN A 222 -30.52 -12.07 11.30
CA GLN A 222 -31.84 -12.55 10.86
C GLN A 222 -33.03 -11.66 11.34
N SER A 223 -32.79 -10.40 11.73
CA SER A 223 -33.81 -9.50 12.31
C SER A 223 -34.21 -8.32 11.41
N ALA A 224 -35.44 -7.82 11.55
CA ALA A 224 -35.97 -6.71 10.74
C ALA A 224 -35.24 -5.36 10.94
N LEU A 225 -34.84 -5.04 12.17
CA LEU A 225 -34.07 -3.82 12.51
C LEU A 225 -32.75 -3.74 11.74
N THR A 226 -32.14 -4.88 11.41
CA THR A 226 -30.85 -4.89 10.73
C THR A 226 -30.95 -4.84 9.21
N LYS A 227 -32.11 -5.17 8.62
CA LYS A 227 -32.37 -4.86 7.20
C LYS A 227 -32.34 -3.34 6.96
N ALA A 228 -32.85 -2.55 7.92
CA ALA A 228 -32.76 -1.10 7.88
C ALA A 228 -31.32 -0.58 8.08
N GLY A 229 -30.58 -1.14 9.04
CA GLY A 229 -29.15 -0.84 9.23
C GLY A 229 -28.28 -1.20 8.02
N TYR A 230 -28.58 -2.29 7.34
CA TYR A 230 -27.94 -2.70 6.08
C TYR A 230 -28.20 -1.67 4.97
N ALA A 231 -29.45 -1.26 4.78
CA ALA A 231 -29.80 -0.23 3.80
C ALA A 231 -29.10 1.11 4.08
N TRP A 232 -29.03 1.51 5.35
CA TRP A 232 -28.30 2.72 5.77
C TRP A 232 -26.79 2.61 5.52
N ASN A 233 -26.14 1.52 5.93
CA ASN A 233 -24.71 1.31 5.69
C ASN A 233 -24.36 1.27 4.21
N LYS A 234 -25.22 0.65 3.39
CA LYS A 234 -25.07 0.61 1.93
C LYS A 234 -25.21 2.01 1.31
N ALA A 235 -26.18 2.81 1.79
CA ALA A 235 -26.35 4.18 1.35
C ALA A 235 -25.18 5.09 1.78
N ALA A 236 -24.75 5.00 3.04
CA ALA A 236 -23.61 5.73 3.57
C ALA A 236 -22.32 5.41 2.80
N TRP A 237 -22.08 4.14 2.48
CA TRP A 237 -20.93 3.73 1.68
C TRP A 237 -20.97 4.26 0.26
N ARG A 238 -22.13 4.27 -0.41
CA ARG A 238 -22.25 4.88 -1.75
C ARG A 238 -21.92 6.37 -1.74
N VAL A 239 -22.32 7.07 -0.69
CA VAL A 239 -21.96 8.48 -0.50
C VAL A 239 -20.47 8.62 -0.25
N GLU A 240 -19.89 7.80 0.64
CA GLU A 240 -18.46 7.82 0.95
C GLU A 240 -17.59 7.44 -0.26
N SER A 241 -17.98 6.43 -1.03
CA SER A 241 -17.28 5.99 -2.24
C SER A 241 -17.32 7.07 -3.31
N THR A 242 -18.46 7.74 -3.50
CA THR A 242 -18.60 8.86 -4.44
C THR A 242 -17.74 10.05 -4.02
N VAL A 243 -17.71 10.37 -2.73
CA VAL A 243 -16.84 11.44 -2.19
C VAL A 243 -15.37 11.06 -2.38
N ARG A 244 -15.01 9.81 -2.08
CA ARG A 244 -13.64 9.30 -2.20
C ARG A 244 -13.17 9.23 -3.65
N GLU A 245 -13.98 8.75 -4.59
CA GLU A 245 -13.71 8.80 -6.04
C GLU A 245 -13.55 10.23 -6.55
N ARG A 246 -14.34 11.19 -6.04
CA ARG A 246 -14.22 12.60 -6.41
C ARG A 246 -12.94 13.24 -5.86
N VAL A 247 -12.45 12.79 -4.72
CA VAL A 247 -11.18 13.23 -4.10
C VAL A 247 -9.97 12.54 -4.77
N GLU A 248 -10.04 11.23 -4.98
CA GLU A 248 -9.00 10.42 -5.65
C GLU A 248 -8.93 10.75 -7.16
N GLY A 249 -10.05 10.94 -7.83
CA GLY A 249 -10.13 11.35 -9.25
C GLY A 249 -9.67 12.79 -9.50
N LYS A 250 -9.82 13.69 -8.52
CA LYS A 250 -9.12 14.99 -8.53
C LYS A 250 -7.61 14.84 -8.29
N SER A 251 -7.20 13.88 -7.45
CA SER A 251 -5.79 13.55 -7.20
C SER A 251 -5.07 12.92 -8.40
N LEU A 252 -5.78 12.39 -9.40
CA LEU A 252 -5.20 11.84 -10.65
C LEU A 252 -5.05 12.89 -11.76
N ARG A 253 -5.68 14.07 -11.64
CA ARG A 253 -5.43 15.19 -12.54
C ARG A 253 -4.22 15.96 -12.02
N ASN A 254 -3.03 15.68 -12.58
CA ASN A 254 -1.89 16.58 -12.40
C ASN A 254 -2.31 18.01 -12.76
N PRO A 255 -1.99 19.04 -11.96
CA PRO A 255 -2.01 20.40 -12.48
C PRO A 255 -1.06 20.42 -13.68
N LYS A 256 -1.53 20.94 -14.82
CA LYS A 256 -0.66 21.18 -15.99
C LYS A 256 0.57 21.96 -15.49
N PRO A 257 1.79 21.63 -15.93
CA PRO A 257 2.94 22.46 -15.63
C PRO A 257 2.62 23.89 -16.09
N GLN A 258 2.72 24.84 -15.16
CA GLN A 258 2.73 26.25 -15.52
C GLN A 258 4.03 26.47 -16.30
N SER A 259 3.86 26.84 -17.57
CA SER A 259 4.91 27.28 -18.50
C SER A 259 5.60 28.54 -18.00
#